data_AF-A0A1M7ILZ3-F1
#
_entry.id   AF-A0A1M7ILZ3-F1
#
_cell.length_a   1.000
_cell.length_b   1.000
_cell.length_c   1.000
_cell.angle_alpha   90.00
_cell.angle_beta   90.00
_cell.angle_gamma   90.00
#
_symmetry.space_group_name_H-M   'P 1'
#
loop_
_entity.id
_entity.type
_entity.pdbx_description
1 polymer ?
#
loop_
_entity_poly.entity_id
_entity_poly.type
_entity_poly.pdbx_seq_one_letter_code
_entity_poly.pdbx_strand_id
1 'polypeptide(L)'
;MRVQAKLKRLLAGSSLIMFAGFIAVFAAIFYKINSSDSGASGDIPSTIAVGPDAVVEDMELIGGRLVLLVKENGKSALLHFDPSTGVQLGRTDLVSR
;
A
#
# COMPACT_ATOMS: atom_id res chain seq x y z
N MET A 1 32.80 -44.02 -15.15
CA MET A 1 32.59 -43.07 -14.02
C MET A 1 32.70 -41.57 -14.38
N ARG A 2 33.52 -41.13 -15.36
CA ARG A 2 33.72 -39.69 -15.67
C ARG A 2 32.47 -38.96 -16.18
N VAL A 3 31.61 -39.64 -16.95
CA VAL A 3 30.36 -39.07 -17.49
C VAL A 3 29.30 -38.87 -16.39
N GLN A 4 29.16 -39.82 -15.47
CA GLN A 4 28.25 -39.68 -14.32
C GLN A 4 28.63 -38.50 -13.40
N ALA A 5 29.93 -38.26 -13.20
CA ALA A 5 30.39 -37.11 -12.42
C ALA A 5 30.05 -35.78 -13.11
N LYS A 6 30.18 -35.71 -14.44
CA LYS A 6 29.77 -34.52 -15.22
C LYS A 6 28.26 -34.30 -15.19
N LEU A 7 27.46 -35.36 -15.34
CA LEU A 7 26.00 -35.27 -15.24
C LEU A 7 25.54 -34.82 -13.85
N LYS A 8 26.10 -35.38 -12.77
CA LYS A 8 25.76 -34.97 -11.39
C LYS A 8 26.11 -33.50 -11.14
N ARG A 9 27.23 -33.02 -11.65
CA ARG A 9 27.63 -31.60 -11.54
C ARG A 9 26.70 -30.68 -12.33
N LEU A 10 26.29 -31.10 -13.53
CA LEU A 10 25.32 -30.35 -14.32
C LEU A 10 23.96 -30.28 -13.62
N LEU A 11 23.49 -31.42 -13.11
CA LEU A 11 22.22 -31.53 -12.39
C LEU A 11 22.21 -30.70 -11.10
N ALA A 12 23.31 -30.71 -10.34
CA ALA A 12 23.46 -29.89 -9.14
C ALA A 12 23.47 -28.39 -9.47
N GLY A 13 24.09 -27.99 -10.59
CA GLY A 13 24.06 -26.60 -11.05
C GLY A 13 22.67 -26.17 -11.48
N SER A 14 21.98 -26.99 -12.27
CA SER A 14 20.64 -26.66 -12.79
C SER A 14 19.58 -26.66 -11.68
N SER A 15 19.64 -27.59 -10.72
CA SER A 15 18.72 -27.60 -9.58
C SER A 15 18.93 -26.40 -8.66
N LEU A 16 20.18 -25.96 -8.48
CA LEU A 16 20.49 -24.77 -7.70
C LEU A 16 19.89 -23.51 -8.32
N ILE A 17 20.05 -23.33 -9.64
CA ILE A 17 19.47 -22.19 -10.37
C ILE A 17 17.94 -22.24 -10.31
N MET A 18 17.34 -23.42 -10.47
CA MET A 18 15.89 -23.61 -10.35
C MET A 18 15.38 -23.19 -8.97
N PHE A 19 16.08 -23.60 -7.90
CA PHE A 19 15.71 -23.26 -6.53
C PHE A 19 15.91 -21.78 -6.23
N ALA A 20 16.98 -21.17 -6.74
CA ALA A 20 17.21 -19.72 -6.62
C ALA A 20 16.10 -18.92 -7.31
N GLY A 21 15.68 -19.33 -8.52
CA GLY A 21 14.55 -18.73 -9.23
C GLY A 21 13.24 -18.85 -8.46
N PHE A 22 12.98 -20.02 -7.86
CA PHE A 22 11.81 -20.23 -7.00
C PHE A 22 11.80 -19.28 -5.80
N ILE A 23 12.92 -19.17 -5.06
CA ILE A 23 13.05 -18.23 -3.92
C ILE A 23 12.87 -16.77 -4.38
N ALA A 24 13.41 -16.40 -5.54
CA ALA A 24 13.31 -15.03 -6.05
C ALA A 24 11.85 -14.57 -6.24
N VAL A 25 10.96 -15.47 -6.67
CA VAL A 25 9.52 -15.16 -6.80
C VAL A 25 8.91 -14.88 -5.42
N PHE A 26 9.20 -15.71 -4.41
CA PHE A 26 8.72 -15.45 -3.05
C PHE A 26 9.29 -14.14 -2.50
N ALA A 27 10.59 -13.88 -2.71
CA ALA A 27 11.21 -12.62 -2.29
C ALA A 27 10.51 -11.41 -2.93
N ALA A 28 10.16 -11.48 -4.21
CA ALA A 28 9.41 -10.42 -4.89
C ALA A 28 7.98 -10.23 -4.32
N ILE A 29 7.28 -11.33 -4.01
CA ILE A 29 5.96 -11.29 -3.37
C ILE A 29 6.06 -10.67 -1.97
N PHE A 30 6.98 -11.14 -1.14
CA PHE A 30 7.21 -10.62 0.21
C PHE A 30 7.62 -9.15 0.18
N TYR A 31 8.51 -8.77 -0.75
CA TYR A 31 8.89 -7.37 -0.95
C TYR A 31 7.66 -6.51 -1.25
N LYS A 32 6.80 -6.95 -2.19
CA LYS A 32 5.60 -6.22 -2.55
C LYS A 32 4.66 -6.05 -1.36
N ILE A 33 4.37 -7.14 -0.62
CA ILE A 33 3.48 -7.13 0.56
C ILE A 33 4.00 -6.17 1.64
N ASN A 34 5.29 -6.26 1.99
CA ASN A 34 5.87 -5.39 3.03
C ASN A 34 6.02 -3.94 2.55
N SER A 35 6.27 -3.71 1.26
CA SER A 35 6.40 -2.36 0.73
C SER A 35 5.06 -1.64 0.59
N SER A 36 3.95 -2.39 0.39
CA SER A 36 2.60 -1.82 0.34
C SER A 36 2.09 -1.35 1.71
N ASP A 37 2.77 -1.67 2.81
CA ASP A 37 2.32 -1.37 4.18
C ASP A 37 3.30 -0.49 4.96
N SER A 38 4.04 0.38 4.25
CA SER A 38 4.61 1.57 4.89
C SER A 38 3.54 2.66 5.04
N GLY A 39 2.32 2.26 5.40
CA GLY A 39 1.28 3.13 5.88
C GLY A 39 1.86 3.94 7.02
N ALA A 40 1.96 5.25 6.83
CA ALA A 40 2.63 6.15 7.75
C ALA A 40 2.12 5.90 9.17
N SER A 41 2.94 5.28 10.00
CA SER A 41 2.66 5.01 11.42
C SER A 41 2.76 6.30 12.25
N GLY A 42 2.45 7.45 11.65
CA GLY A 42 2.38 8.73 12.33
C GLY A 42 1.13 8.75 13.18
N ASP A 43 1.25 9.26 14.41
CA ASP A 43 0.13 9.54 15.30
C ASP A 43 -0.96 10.28 14.52
N ILE A 44 -2.02 9.58 14.16
CA ILE A 44 -3.22 10.19 13.59
C ILE A 44 -3.88 10.97 14.74
N PRO A 45 -4.33 12.22 14.52
CA PRO A 45 -4.91 13.02 15.58
C PRO A 45 -6.16 12.32 16.10
N SER A 46 -6.33 12.30 17.42
CA SER A 46 -7.49 11.66 18.07
C SER A 46 -8.83 12.27 17.65
N THR A 47 -8.82 13.48 17.09
CA THR A 47 -10.00 14.15 16.56
C THR A 47 -9.60 15.02 15.38
N ILE A 48 -10.37 14.94 14.29
CA ILE A 48 -10.22 15.79 13.11
C ILE A 48 -11.56 16.49 12.89
N ALA A 49 -11.53 17.81 12.73
CA ALA A 49 -12.71 18.59 12.42
C ALA A 49 -13.12 18.33 10.96
N VAL A 50 -14.16 17.52 10.79
CA VAL A 50 -14.91 17.37 9.54
C VAL A 50 -16.10 18.33 9.58
N GLY A 51 -16.57 18.80 8.41
CA GLY A 51 -17.66 19.79 8.34
C GLY A 51 -18.90 19.37 9.15
N PRO A 52 -19.70 20.33 9.66
CA PRO A 52 -20.76 20.06 10.64
C PRO A 52 -21.86 19.09 10.16
N ASP A 53 -22.06 18.99 8.84
CA ASP A 53 -23.05 18.12 8.21
C ASP A 53 -22.41 16.98 7.37
N ALA A 54 -21.12 16.72 7.60
CA ALA A 54 -20.35 15.74 6.84
C ALA A 54 -20.48 14.35 7.45
N VAL A 55 -20.99 13.40 6.66
CA VAL A 55 -20.94 11.98 6.99
C VAL A 55 -19.69 11.39 6.36
N VAL A 56 -18.77 10.86 7.18
CA VAL A 56 -17.60 10.13 6.69
C VAL A 56 -18.07 8.77 6.17
N GLU A 57 -17.91 8.53 4.87
CA GLU A 57 -18.20 7.24 4.24
C GLU A 57 -16.97 6.34 4.18
N ASP A 58 -15.77 6.92 4.03
CA ASP A 58 -14.51 6.18 3.97
C ASP A 58 -13.33 7.04 4.46
N MET A 59 -12.26 6.37 4.89
CA MET A 59 -11.01 6.99 5.36
C MET A 59 -9.82 6.12 4.96
N GLU A 60 -8.86 6.72 4.26
CA GLU A 60 -7.65 6.03 3.82
C GLU A 60 -6.41 6.89 4.02
N LEU A 61 -5.28 6.27 4.38
CA LEU A 61 -3.99 6.92 4.51
C LEU A 61 -3.16 6.65 3.25
N ILE A 62 -3.09 7.64 2.35
CA ILE A 62 -2.46 7.49 1.03
C ILE A 62 -1.29 8.45 0.90
N GLY A 63 -0.08 7.92 0.70
CA GLY A 63 1.12 8.72 0.44
C GLY A 63 1.43 9.74 1.55
N GLY A 64 1.16 9.37 2.81
CA GLY A 64 1.36 10.25 3.97
C GLY A 64 0.29 11.33 4.15
N ARG A 65 -0.85 11.21 3.46
CA ARG A 65 -2.02 12.10 3.63
C ARG A 65 -3.21 11.28 4.06
N LEU A 66 -3.98 11.81 5.00
CA LEU A 66 -5.26 11.22 5.35
C LEU A 66 -6.31 11.74 4.36
N VAL A 67 -6.97 10.83 3.66
CA VAL A 67 -8.01 11.14 2.68
C VAL A 67 -9.32 10.62 3.24
N LEU A 68 -10.30 11.51 3.39
CA LEU A 68 -11.66 11.13 3.80
C LEU A 68 -12.61 11.31 2.62
N LEU A 69 -13.42 10.29 2.37
CA LEU A 69 -14.63 10.42 1.56
C LEU A 69 -15.76 10.88 2.47
N VAL A 70 -16.27 12.08 2.21
CA VAL A 70 -17.39 12.64 2.96
C VAL A 70 -18.58 12.85 2.07
N LYS A 71 -19.77 12.70 2.65
CA LYS A 71 -21.04 13.08 2.05
C LYS A 71 -21.63 14.24 2.82
N GLU A 72 -21.78 15.36 2.13
CA GLU A 72 -22.33 16.61 2.66
C GLU A 72 -23.47 17.07 1.75
N ASN A 73 -24.66 17.31 2.31
CA ASN A 73 -25.81 17.82 1.55
C ASN A 73 -26.13 17.00 0.27
N GLY A 74 -25.95 15.68 0.34
CA GLY A 74 -26.18 14.75 -0.78
C GLY A 74 -25.10 14.74 -1.85
N LYS A 75 -24.01 15.50 -1.70
CA LYS A 75 -22.85 15.51 -2.59
C LYS A 75 -21.66 14.83 -1.92
N SER A 76 -20.87 14.11 -2.69
CA SER A 76 -19.64 13.50 -2.20
C SER A 76 -18.44 14.43 -2.44
N ALA A 77 -17.53 14.47 -1.48
CA ALA A 77 -16.27 15.20 -1.59
C ALA A 77 -15.13 14.39 -0.97
N LEU A 78 -13.92 14.58 -1.48
CA LEU A 78 -12.70 14.10 -0.86
C LEU A 78 -12.06 15.23 -0.06
N LEU A 79 -11.79 14.99 1.20
CA LEU A 79 -11.04 15.89 2.06
C LEU A 79 -9.64 15.35 2.25
N HIS A 80 -8.63 16.20 2.08
CA HIS A 80 -7.23 15.85 2.28
C HIS A 80 -6.73 16.49 3.55
N PHE A 81 -6.14 15.72 4.45
CA PHE A 81 -5.59 16.16 5.72
C PHE A 81 -4.12 15.75 5.86
N ASP A 82 -3.37 16.58 6.57
CA ASP A 82 -2.07 16.20 7.12
C ASP A 82 -2.31 15.33 8.37
N PRO A 83 -1.87 14.06 8.37
CA PRO A 83 -2.11 13.16 9.48
C PRO A 83 -1.33 13.55 10.75
N SER A 84 -0.28 14.36 10.67
CA SER A 84 0.49 14.76 11.85
C SER A 84 -0.10 15.97 12.59
N THR A 85 -0.74 16.87 11.84
CA THR A 85 -1.27 18.14 12.39
C THR A 85 -2.80 18.18 12.44
N GLY A 86 -3.49 17.30 11.70
CA GLY A 86 -4.94 17.35 11.54
C GLY A 86 -5.43 18.53 10.70
N VAL A 87 -4.51 19.26 10.05
CA VAL A 87 -4.85 20.41 9.20
C VAL A 87 -5.39 19.93 7.86
N GLN A 88 -6.50 20.51 7.42
CA GLN A 88 -7.04 20.26 6.09
C GLN A 88 -6.13 20.90 5.03
N LEU A 89 -5.55 20.07 4.16
CA LEU A 89 -4.71 20.46 3.05
C LEU A 89 -5.52 20.87 1.81
N GLY A 90 -6.72 20.29 1.64
CA GLY A 90 -7.55 20.59 0.49
C GLY A 90 -8.87 19.83 0.47
N ARG A 91 -9.67 20.14 -0.56
CA ARG A 91 -10.96 19.52 -0.83
C ARG A 91 -11.13 19.33 -2.33
N THR A 92 -11.64 18.17 -2.72
CA THR A 92 -12.01 17.85 -4.10
C THR A 92 -13.48 17.47 -4.11
N ASP A 93 -14.34 18.31 -4.68
CA ASP A 93 -15.75 17.96 -4.85
C ASP A 93 -15.91 16.95 -6.00
N LEU A 94 -16.64 15.86 -5.74
CA LEU A 94 -16.93 14.86 -6.75
C LEU A 94 -18.19 15.28 -7.52
N VAL A 95 -18.06 15.41 -8.84
CA VAL A 95 -19.20 15.67 -9.73
C VAL A 95 -19.67 14.35 -10.33
N SER A 96 -20.93 13.99 -10.09
CA SER A 96 -21.57 12.91 -10.87
C SER A 96 -21.83 13.43 -12.27
N ARG A 97 -21.44 12.65 -13.29
CA ARG A 97 -21.96 12.85 -14.65
C ARG A 97 -23.40 12.36 -14.74
#